data_AF-A0A924YS75-F1
#
_entry.id   AF-A0A924YS75-F1
#
_cell.length_a   1.000
_cell.length_b   1.000
_cell.length_c   1.000
_cell.angle_alpha   90.00
_cell.angle_beta   90.00
_cell.angle_gamma   90.00
#
_symmetry.space_group_name_H-M   'P 1'
#
loop_
_entity.id
_entity.type
_entity.pdbx_description
1 polymer ?
#
loop_
_entity_poly.entity_id
_entity_poly.type
_entity_poly.pdbx_seq_one_letter_code
_entity_poly.pdbx_strand_id
1 'polypeptide(L)'
;MSNLTAANNELFRRSPDERFASLSDLVQHCQTQKTASLDRWHLPQSLTATAGDGRLNLQVGTDGAFLMNDWSFSQLCGLSGVSKETVNRLSPGTATHVFRETIPVGKKPLQLLTTGEIVRSIHGASYTRLWNTVLLQVILEFATDFQPPQKAASGGTGLYAGEQDIFCFMIDPTGWAEIGGEAFAPG
;
A
#
# COMPACT_ATOMS: atom_id res chain seq x y z
N MET A 1 6.86 13.99 15.64
CA MET A 1 8.08 14.01 14.80
C MET A 1 8.47 12.64 14.22
N SER A 2 8.10 11.51 14.84
CA SER A 2 8.37 10.17 14.27
C SER A 2 7.75 9.92 12.88
N ASN A 3 6.53 10.43 12.64
CA ASN A 3 5.79 10.14 11.40
C ASN A 3 6.36 10.83 10.17
N LEU A 4 6.93 12.04 10.32
CA LEU A 4 7.55 12.79 9.22
C LEU A 4 8.87 12.15 8.78
N THR A 5 9.71 11.72 9.72
CA THR A 5 10.96 11.01 9.41
C THR A 5 10.69 9.63 8.80
N ALA A 6 9.65 8.93 9.26
CA ALA A 6 9.23 7.66 8.66
C ALA A 6 8.72 7.84 7.23
N ALA A 7 7.81 8.81 6.99
CA ALA A 7 7.32 9.12 5.66
C ALA A 7 8.43 9.54 4.69
N ASN A 8 9.40 10.32 5.17
CA ASN A 8 10.59 10.68 4.40
C ASN A 8 11.42 9.46 4.00
N ASN A 9 11.66 8.53 4.93
CA ASN A 9 12.43 7.32 4.63
C ASN A 9 11.71 6.38 3.65
N GLU A 10 10.39 6.28 3.74
CA GLU A 10 9.57 5.52 2.78
C GLU A 10 9.63 6.14 1.37
N LEU A 11 9.62 7.48 1.27
CA LEU A 11 9.76 8.19 0.00
C LEU A 11 11.04 7.81 -0.76
N PHE A 12 12.17 7.70 -0.06
CA PHE A 12 13.45 7.36 -0.69
C PHE A 12 13.62 5.87 -1.01
N ARG A 13 12.73 5.00 -0.52
CA ARG A 13 12.75 3.54 -0.79
C ARG A 13 11.78 3.11 -1.89
N ARG A 14 11.00 4.04 -2.45
CA ARG A 14 10.01 3.76 -3.49
C ARG A 14 10.61 3.05 -4.69
N SER A 15 10.07 1.88 -5.00
CA SER A 15 10.42 1.13 -6.18
C SER A 15 9.95 1.85 -7.45
N PRO A 16 10.56 1.60 -8.63
CA PRO A 16 10.24 2.33 -9.85
C PRO A 16 8.76 2.27 -10.27
N ASP A 17 8.07 1.18 -9.94
CA ASP A 17 6.64 0.94 -10.20
C ASP A 17 5.69 1.74 -9.30
N GLU A 18 6.21 2.38 -8.25
CA GLU A 18 5.46 3.28 -7.38
C GLU A 18 5.66 4.77 -7.76
N ARG A 19 6.32 5.08 -8.89
CA ARG A 19 6.63 6.45 -9.33
C ARG A 19 5.87 6.81 -10.60
N PHE A 20 5.26 7.99 -10.61
CA PHE A 20 4.44 8.45 -11.74
C PHE A 20 5.03 9.72 -12.36
N ALA A 21 5.01 9.79 -13.70
CA ALA A 21 5.56 10.92 -14.43
C ALA A 21 4.62 12.13 -14.46
N SER A 22 3.31 11.89 -14.38
CA SER A 22 2.28 12.94 -14.40
C SER A 22 1.16 12.65 -13.40
N LEU A 23 0.43 13.69 -13.02
CA LEU A 23 -0.75 13.56 -12.17
C LEU A 23 -1.83 12.69 -12.87
N SER A 24 -1.95 12.80 -14.19
CA SER A 24 -2.85 11.97 -14.99
C SER A 24 -2.52 10.49 -14.90
N ASP A 25 -1.24 10.11 -14.97
CA ASP A 25 -0.82 8.70 -14.83
C ASP A 25 -1.12 8.16 -13.44
N LEU A 26 -0.86 8.96 -12.40
CA LEU A 26 -1.16 8.61 -11.02
C LEU A 26 -2.67 8.42 -10.79
N VAL A 27 -3.49 9.33 -11.31
CA VAL A 27 -4.96 9.25 -11.25
C VAL A 27 -5.45 8.00 -11.96
N GLN A 28 -4.96 7.73 -13.17
CA GLN A 28 -5.34 6.56 -13.94
C GLN A 28 -4.97 5.27 -13.21
N HIS A 29 -3.76 5.19 -12.64
CA HIS A 29 -3.33 4.04 -11.85
C HIS A 29 -4.25 3.81 -10.65
N CYS A 30 -4.52 4.85 -9.86
CA CYS A 30 -5.38 4.75 -8.68
C CYS A 30 -6.83 4.38 -9.06
N GLN A 31 -7.32 4.87 -10.19
CA GLN A 31 -8.65 4.54 -10.70
C GLN A 31 -8.72 3.08 -11.17
N THR A 32 -7.76 2.61 -11.97
CA THR A 32 -7.65 1.20 -12.38
C THR A 32 -7.59 0.29 -11.16
N GLN A 33 -6.77 0.64 -10.17
CA GLN A 33 -6.64 -0.12 -8.94
C GLN A 33 -7.96 -0.20 -8.18
N LYS A 34 -8.67 0.93 -8.02
CA LYS A 34 -10.00 0.96 -7.39
C LYS A 34 -11.01 0.09 -8.14
N THR A 35 -11.09 0.22 -9.46
CA THR A 35 -12.03 -0.54 -10.29
C THR A 35 -11.75 -2.04 -10.29
N ALA A 36 -10.48 -2.45 -10.25
CA ALA A 36 -10.08 -3.85 -10.20
C ALA A 36 -10.18 -4.47 -8.79
N SER A 37 -10.52 -3.69 -7.78
CA SER A 37 -10.54 -4.12 -6.39
C SER A 37 -11.92 -4.61 -5.94
N LEU A 38 -11.93 -5.64 -5.10
CA LEU A 38 -13.13 -6.21 -4.50
C LEU A 38 -13.01 -6.28 -2.98
N ASP A 39 -14.04 -5.80 -2.29
CA ASP A 39 -14.20 -6.00 -0.85
C ASP A 39 -14.82 -7.38 -0.56
N ARG A 40 -14.14 -8.15 0.28
CA ARG A 40 -14.55 -9.48 0.72
C ARG A 40 -14.75 -9.48 2.22
N TRP A 41 -15.86 -10.05 2.67
CA TRP A 41 -16.25 -10.05 4.07
C TRP A 41 -16.24 -11.47 4.60
N HIS A 42 -15.32 -11.76 5.52
CA HIS A 42 -15.08 -13.10 6.03
C HIS A 42 -14.90 -13.10 7.53
N LEU A 43 -15.32 -14.16 8.21
CA LEU A 43 -15.00 -14.31 9.62
C LEU A 43 -13.50 -14.61 9.77
N PRO A 44 -12.83 -14.16 10.85
CA PRO A 44 -11.43 -14.47 11.07
C PRO A 44 -11.07 -15.97 10.90
N GLN A 45 -11.90 -16.86 11.47
CA GLN A 45 -11.70 -18.31 11.40
C GLN A 45 -11.95 -18.94 10.02
N SER A 46 -12.44 -18.19 9.02
CA SER A 46 -12.47 -18.68 7.63
C SER A 46 -11.22 -18.33 6.84
N LEU A 47 -10.28 -17.61 7.45
CA LEU A 47 -8.95 -17.38 6.89
C LEU A 47 -8.04 -18.55 7.25
N THR A 48 -7.31 -19.08 6.28
CA THR A 48 -6.35 -20.17 6.49
C THR A 48 -5.06 -19.86 5.75
N ALA A 49 -3.95 -19.76 6.48
CA ALA A 49 -2.64 -19.65 5.85
C ALA A 49 -2.25 -21.00 5.23
N THR A 50 -1.80 -20.98 3.98
CA THR A 50 -1.34 -22.16 3.24
C THR A 50 0.06 -21.91 2.69
N ALA A 51 0.83 -22.97 2.47
CA ALA A 51 2.15 -22.87 1.83
C ALA A 51 2.06 -23.42 0.40
N GLY A 52 2.56 -22.67 -0.57
CA GLY A 52 2.62 -23.06 -1.98
C GLY A 52 3.77 -22.35 -2.69
N ASP A 53 4.48 -23.05 -3.58
CA ASP A 53 5.60 -22.50 -4.37
C ASP A 53 6.69 -21.78 -3.53
N GLY A 54 6.95 -22.29 -2.32
CA GLY A 54 7.92 -21.68 -1.41
C GLY A 54 7.47 -20.34 -0.81
N ARG A 55 6.18 -20.02 -0.87
CA ARG A 55 5.57 -18.79 -0.34
C ARG A 55 4.38 -19.11 0.56
N LEU A 56 3.98 -18.11 1.34
CA LEU A 56 2.78 -18.14 2.15
C LEU A 56 1.62 -17.51 1.37
N ASN A 57 0.51 -18.23 1.28
CA ASN A 57 -0.74 -17.77 0.71
C ASN A 57 -1.82 -17.69 1.80
N LEU A 58 -2.87 -16.93 1.54
CA LEU A 58 -4.04 -16.83 2.40
C LEU A 58 -5.27 -17.38 1.66
N GLN A 59 -5.77 -18.53 2.10
CA GLN A 59 -7.08 -19.02 1.72
C GLN A 59 -8.14 -18.17 2.44
N VAL A 60 -9.02 -17.53 1.67
CA VAL A 60 -10.07 -16.63 2.16
C VAL A 60 -11.42 -17.31 1.97
N GLY A 61 -11.87 -18.07 2.98
CA GLY A 61 -13.13 -18.81 2.91
C GLY A 61 -13.28 -19.60 1.60
N THR A 62 -14.41 -19.41 0.92
CA THR A 62 -14.70 -20.01 -0.40
C THR A 62 -14.20 -19.17 -1.58
N ASP A 63 -13.61 -18.00 -1.34
CA ASP A 63 -13.21 -17.05 -2.40
C ASP A 63 -11.88 -17.42 -3.06
N GLY A 64 -11.14 -18.37 -2.48
CA GLY A 64 -9.90 -18.89 -3.05
C GLY A 64 -8.65 -18.52 -2.23
N ALA A 65 -7.51 -18.92 -2.78
CA ALA A 65 -6.20 -18.60 -2.24
C ALA A 65 -5.66 -17.33 -2.90
N PHE A 66 -5.11 -16.45 -2.08
CA PHE A 66 -4.52 -15.20 -2.51
C PHE A 66 -3.08 -15.08 -2.00
N LEU A 67 -2.24 -14.44 -2.78
CA LEU A 67 -0.99 -13.88 -2.30
C LEU A 67 -1.28 -12.72 -1.34
N MET A 68 -0.29 -12.40 -0.51
CA MET A 68 -0.30 -11.21 0.32
C MET A 68 0.83 -10.30 -0.10
N ASN A 69 0.58 -9.00 -0.01
CA ASN A 69 1.62 -8.00 -0.13
C ASN A 69 2.21 -7.72 1.26
N ASP A 70 3.22 -6.86 1.35
CA ASP A 70 3.92 -6.61 2.61
C ASP A 70 2.96 -6.04 3.67
N TRP A 71 2.04 -5.17 3.25
CA TRP A 71 1.04 -4.58 4.13
C TRP A 71 0.03 -5.60 4.66
N SER A 72 -0.66 -6.34 3.80
CA SER A 72 -1.68 -7.30 4.23
C SER A 72 -1.09 -8.44 5.06
N PHE A 73 0.14 -8.84 4.78
CA PHE A 73 0.87 -9.77 5.63
C PHE A 73 1.16 -9.18 7.02
N SER A 74 1.58 -7.91 7.09
CA SER A 74 1.76 -7.20 8.37
C SER A 74 0.45 -7.12 9.16
N GLN A 75 -0.66 -6.87 8.48
CA GLN A 75 -1.99 -6.83 9.09
C GLN A 75 -2.44 -8.21 9.59
N LEU A 76 -2.17 -9.29 8.86
CA LEU A 76 -2.43 -10.66 9.32
C LEU A 76 -1.62 -11.00 10.57
N CYS A 77 -0.34 -10.61 10.61
CA CYS A 77 0.53 -10.76 11.78
C CYS A 77 -0.05 -9.99 12.99
N GLY A 78 -0.44 -8.73 12.78
CA GLY A 78 -1.06 -7.90 13.82
C GLY A 78 -2.40 -8.46 14.32
N LEU A 79 -3.26 -8.92 13.41
CA LEU A 79 -4.52 -9.62 13.74
C LEU A 79 -4.28 -10.85 14.61
N SER A 80 -3.18 -11.56 14.34
CA SER A 80 -2.80 -12.80 15.00
C SER A 80 -1.94 -12.59 16.25
N GLY A 81 -1.60 -11.34 16.60
CA GLY A 81 -0.75 -11.03 17.76
C GLY A 81 0.69 -11.56 17.65
N VAL A 82 1.19 -11.79 16.43
CA VAL A 82 2.56 -12.31 16.19
C VAL A 82 3.45 -11.28 15.51
N SER A 83 4.75 -11.35 15.79
CA SER A 83 5.72 -10.46 15.14
C SER A 83 5.96 -10.89 13.69
N LYS A 84 5.76 -9.95 12.75
CA LYS A 84 6.09 -10.12 11.33
C LYS A 84 7.55 -10.55 11.13
N GLU A 85 8.48 -9.96 11.88
CA GLU A 85 9.90 -10.30 11.77
C GLU A 85 10.16 -11.76 12.14
N THR A 86 9.50 -12.25 13.18
CA THR A 86 9.60 -13.66 13.58
C THR A 86 9.06 -14.57 12.48
N VAL A 87 7.86 -14.26 11.95
CA VAL A 87 7.24 -15.09 10.92
C VAL A 87 8.07 -15.11 9.63
N ASN A 88 8.67 -13.98 9.23
CA ASN A 88 9.55 -13.89 8.05
C ASN A 88 10.82 -14.76 8.16
N ARG A 89 11.25 -15.14 9.36
CA ARG A 89 12.40 -16.04 9.56
C ARG A 89 12.01 -17.53 9.50
N LEU A 90 10.71 -17.84 9.45
CA LEU A 90 10.21 -19.20 9.38
C LEU A 90 10.11 -19.67 7.93
N SER A 91 10.18 -20.99 7.74
CA SER A 91 9.76 -21.56 6.46
C SER A 91 8.26 -21.29 6.25
N PRO A 92 7.78 -21.16 5.00
CA PRO A 92 6.36 -20.97 4.71
C PRO A 92 5.48 -22.04 5.38
N GLY A 93 5.92 -23.32 5.33
CA GLY A 93 5.22 -24.42 6.01
C GLY A 93 5.10 -24.19 7.51
N THR A 94 6.19 -23.82 8.20
CA THR A 94 6.17 -23.49 9.63
C THR A 94 5.30 -22.28 9.93
N ALA A 95 5.34 -21.24 9.09
CA ALA A 95 4.51 -20.05 9.24
C ALA A 95 3.00 -20.37 9.17
N THR A 96 2.57 -21.38 8.39
CA THR A 96 1.15 -21.80 8.40
C THR A 96 0.67 -22.25 9.77
N HIS A 97 1.53 -22.92 10.56
CA HIS A 97 1.17 -23.40 11.89
C HIS A 97 0.97 -22.25 12.86
N VAL A 98 1.80 -21.21 12.77
CA VAL A 98 1.64 -19.98 13.55
C VAL A 98 0.22 -19.45 13.35
N PHE A 99 -0.16 -19.14 12.11
CA PHE A 99 -1.47 -18.56 11.83
C PHE A 99 -2.64 -19.50 12.12
N ARG A 100 -2.46 -20.81 11.95
CA ARG A 100 -3.48 -21.80 12.33
C ARG A 100 -3.82 -21.74 13.82
N GLU A 101 -2.84 -21.44 14.66
CA GLU A 101 -3.01 -21.39 16.12
C GLU A 101 -3.38 -19.99 16.63
N THR A 102 -2.98 -18.94 15.91
CA THR A 102 -3.06 -17.56 16.41
C THR A 102 -4.11 -16.68 15.74
N ILE A 103 -4.64 -17.05 14.57
CA ILE A 103 -5.77 -16.30 13.97
C ILE A 103 -6.94 -16.32 14.97
N PRO A 104 -7.48 -15.15 15.36
CA PRO A 104 -8.52 -15.09 16.37
C PRO A 104 -9.80 -15.76 15.87
N VAL A 105 -10.62 -16.25 16.80
CA VAL A 105 -11.99 -16.69 16.49
C VAL A 105 -12.96 -15.59 16.91
N GLY A 106 -13.87 -15.21 16.02
CA GLY A 106 -14.76 -14.09 16.27
C GLY A 106 -16.09 -14.17 15.52
N LYS A 107 -17.04 -13.34 15.97
CA LYS A 107 -18.34 -13.15 15.30
C LYS A 107 -18.38 -11.93 14.39
N LYS A 108 -17.40 -11.01 14.53
CA LYS A 108 -17.28 -9.83 13.69
C LYS A 108 -16.48 -10.19 12.44
N PRO A 109 -16.97 -9.85 11.23
CA PRO A 109 -16.21 -10.12 10.02
C PRO A 109 -15.00 -9.17 9.91
N LEU A 110 -14.05 -9.60 9.10
CA LEU A 110 -12.96 -8.80 8.57
C LEU A 110 -13.34 -8.32 7.18
N GLN A 111 -12.91 -7.12 6.84
CA GLN A 111 -12.97 -6.58 5.49
C GLN A 111 -11.61 -6.79 4.82
N LEU A 112 -11.57 -7.63 3.79
CA LEU A 112 -10.39 -7.86 2.98
C LEU A 112 -10.55 -7.12 1.65
N LEU A 113 -9.55 -6.33 1.27
CA LEU A 113 -9.46 -5.82 -0.09
C LEU A 113 -8.63 -6.77 -0.93
N THR A 114 -9.16 -7.16 -2.09
CA THR A 114 -8.41 -7.97 -3.07
C THR A 114 -8.31 -7.25 -4.40
N THR A 115 -7.21 -7.46 -5.12
CA THR A 115 -7.02 -7.02 -6.51
C THR A 115 -6.32 -8.15 -7.26
N GLY A 116 -6.98 -8.73 -8.26
CA GLY A 116 -6.50 -9.96 -8.88
C GLY A 116 -6.31 -11.07 -7.83
N GLU A 117 -5.11 -11.64 -7.79
CA GLU A 117 -4.74 -12.74 -6.89
C GLU A 117 -4.08 -12.27 -5.58
N ILE A 118 -4.13 -10.97 -5.27
CA ILE A 118 -3.48 -10.39 -4.09
C ILE A 118 -4.52 -9.85 -3.11
N VAL A 119 -4.40 -10.21 -1.84
CA VAL A 119 -5.00 -9.47 -0.72
C VAL A 119 -4.15 -8.22 -0.49
N ARG A 120 -4.75 -7.06 -0.69
CA ARG A 120 -4.12 -5.75 -0.52
C ARG A 120 -4.20 -5.21 0.90
N SER A 121 -5.28 -5.49 1.60
CA SER A 121 -5.42 -5.12 3.00
C SER A 121 -6.45 -5.96 3.74
N ILE A 122 -6.31 -6.05 5.06
CA ILE A 122 -7.17 -6.76 6.00
C ILE A 122 -7.52 -5.80 7.14
N HIS A 123 -8.80 -5.52 7.33
CA HIS A 123 -9.27 -4.62 8.39
C HIS A 123 -10.43 -5.22 9.20
N GLY A 124 -10.67 -4.68 10.39
CA GLY A 124 -11.87 -5.01 11.16
C GLY A 124 -13.13 -4.37 10.58
N ALA A 125 -14.31 -4.88 10.95
CA ALA A 125 -15.60 -4.45 10.40
C ALA A 125 -15.94 -2.95 10.55
N SER A 126 -15.30 -2.21 11.44
CA SER A 126 -15.53 -0.78 11.64
C SER A 126 -14.68 0.11 10.73
N TYR A 127 -13.81 -0.48 9.90
CA TYR A 127 -12.96 0.28 8.99
C TYR A 127 -13.78 0.82 7.81
N THR A 128 -13.55 2.09 7.49
CA THR A 128 -14.10 2.75 6.30
C THR A 128 -12.95 3.14 5.39
N ARG A 129 -12.99 2.72 4.13
CA ARG A 129 -11.93 3.02 3.17
C ARG A 129 -12.15 4.37 2.50
N LEU A 130 -11.15 5.24 2.57
CA LEU A 130 -11.01 6.38 1.68
C LEU A 130 -10.09 5.98 0.52
N TRP A 131 -10.56 6.12 -0.71
CA TRP A 131 -9.77 5.79 -1.88
C TRP A 131 -8.84 6.94 -2.27
N ASN A 132 -7.62 6.62 -2.70
CA ASN A 132 -6.67 7.59 -3.26
C ASN A 132 -7.28 8.45 -4.36
N THR A 133 -8.16 7.87 -5.19
CA THR A 133 -8.88 8.60 -6.24
C THR A 133 -9.72 9.77 -5.70
N VAL A 134 -10.26 9.65 -4.48
CA VAL A 134 -11.06 10.72 -3.86
C VAL A 134 -10.15 11.88 -3.47
N LEU A 135 -8.97 11.60 -2.92
CA LEU A 135 -7.98 12.63 -2.61
C LEU A 135 -7.45 13.30 -3.88
N LEU A 136 -7.18 12.53 -4.93
CA LEU A 136 -6.70 13.06 -6.20
C LEU A 136 -7.77 13.91 -6.90
N GLN A 137 -9.06 13.59 -6.76
CA GLN A 137 -10.15 14.43 -7.28
C GLN A 137 -10.15 15.83 -6.65
N VAL A 138 -9.89 15.92 -5.34
CA VAL A 138 -9.74 17.22 -4.66
C VAL A 138 -8.58 18.01 -5.26
N ILE A 139 -7.42 17.36 -5.51
CA ILE A 139 -6.29 18.03 -6.14
C ILE A 139 -6.66 18.53 -7.55
N LEU A 140 -7.32 17.71 -8.36
CA LEU A 140 -7.74 18.09 -9.72
C LEU A 140 -8.77 19.22 -9.72
N GLU A 141 -9.63 19.30 -8.70
CA GLU A 141 -10.66 20.33 -8.58
C GLU A 141 -10.08 21.68 -8.15
N PHE A 142 -9.17 21.68 -7.17
CA PHE A 142 -8.72 22.92 -6.52
C PHE A 142 -7.31 23.38 -6.92
N ALA A 143 -6.42 22.48 -7.35
CA ALA A 143 -5.06 22.78 -7.79
C ALA A 143 -4.95 22.60 -9.30
N THR A 144 -5.68 23.42 -10.06
CA THR A 144 -5.76 23.31 -11.52
C THR A 144 -4.44 23.60 -12.24
N ASP A 145 -3.52 24.28 -11.58
CA ASP A 145 -2.16 24.58 -11.99
C ASP A 145 -1.11 23.62 -11.37
N PHE A 146 -1.55 22.52 -10.74
CA PHE A 146 -0.64 21.54 -10.16
C PHE A 146 0.38 21.04 -11.19
N GLN A 147 1.65 21.26 -10.88
CA GLN A 147 2.77 20.65 -11.60
C GLN A 147 3.62 19.86 -10.59
N PRO A 148 3.88 18.57 -10.85
CA PRO A 148 4.83 17.83 -10.03
C PRO A 148 6.23 18.42 -10.20
N PRO A 149 7.13 18.20 -9.24
CA PRO A 149 8.52 18.62 -9.40
C PRO A 149 9.18 17.93 -10.58
N GLN A 150 10.21 18.58 -11.13
CA GLN A 150 11.04 17.95 -12.14
C GLN A 150 11.66 16.65 -11.62
N LYS A 151 11.92 15.71 -12.53
CA LYS A 151 12.52 14.43 -12.18
C LYS A 151 13.92 14.65 -11.59
N ALA A 152 14.13 14.21 -10.35
CA ALA A 152 15.43 14.24 -9.70
C ALA A 152 16.42 13.28 -10.39
N ALA A 153 17.73 13.50 -10.22
CA ALA A 153 18.77 12.60 -10.72
C ALA A 153 18.62 11.16 -10.17
N SER A 154 18.05 11.00 -8.97
CA SER A 154 17.69 9.71 -8.36
C SER A 154 16.42 9.06 -8.96
N GLY A 155 15.80 9.72 -9.93
CA GLY A 155 14.57 9.30 -10.60
C GLY A 155 13.29 9.57 -9.81
N GLY A 156 13.34 10.36 -8.73
CA GLY A 156 12.14 10.79 -8.00
C GLY A 156 11.32 11.79 -8.81
N THR A 157 9.99 11.67 -8.78
CA THR A 157 9.06 12.50 -9.59
C THR A 157 8.12 13.36 -8.77
N GLY A 158 8.13 13.20 -7.43
CA GLY A 158 7.17 13.88 -6.56
C GLY A 158 5.75 13.30 -6.61
N LEU A 159 5.51 12.26 -7.40
CA LEU A 159 4.22 11.59 -7.51
C LEU A 159 4.41 10.10 -7.25
N TYR A 160 3.84 9.64 -6.15
CA TYR A 160 4.02 8.27 -5.70
C TYR A 160 2.70 7.66 -5.23
N ALA A 161 2.51 6.38 -5.50
CA ALA A 161 1.45 5.58 -4.92
C ALA A 161 2.00 4.24 -4.51
N GLY A 162 1.88 3.93 -3.23
CA GLY A 162 2.23 2.64 -2.67
C GLY A 162 1.03 1.80 -2.29
N GLU A 163 1.31 0.75 -1.53
CA GLU A 163 0.28 -0.18 -1.04
C GLU A 163 -0.74 0.51 -0.13
N GLN A 164 -0.29 1.49 0.66
CA GLN A 164 -1.02 2.10 1.78
C GLN A 164 -1.27 3.61 1.61
N ASP A 165 -0.50 4.27 0.74
CA ASP A 165 -0.36 5.72 0.74
C ASP A 165 -0.12 6.28 -0.66
N ILE A 166 -0.34 7.59 -0.76
CA ILE A 166 0.03 8.39 -1.92
C ILE A 166 0.80 9.62 -1.46
N PHE A 167 1.73 10.06 -2.29
CA PHE A 167 2.41 11.33 -2.11
C PHE A 167 2.29 12.13 -3.40
N CYS A 168 1.83 13.38 -3.27
CA CYS A 168 1.79 14.35 -4.34
C CYS A 168 2.49 15.60 -3.84
N PHE A 169 3.70 15.86 -4.33
CA PHE A 169 4.47 17.04 -3.99
C PHE A 169 4.21 18.14 -5.01
N MET A 170 3.95 19.34 -4.50
CA MET A 170 3.97 20.56 -5.27
C MET A 170 5.17 21.38 -4.80
N ILE A 171 5.87 22.00 -5.73
CA ILE A 171 6.96 22.92 -5.43
C ILE A 171 6.57 24.28 -5.99
N ASP A 172 6.77 25.32 -5.20
CA ASP A 172 6.60 26.69 -5.65
C ASP A 172 7.57 26.96 -6.82
N PRO A 173 7.08 27.26 -8.03
CA PRO A 173 7.93 27.56 -9.19
C PRO A 173 8.77 28.84 -9.02
N THR A 174 8.52 29.65 -7.99
CA THR A 174 9.35 30.80 -7.63
C THR A 174 10.42 30.46 -6.60
N GLY A 175 10.37 29.26 -6.01
CA GLY A 175 11.31 28.80 -5.00
C GLY A 175 12.61 28.21 -5.55
N TRP A 176 12.77 28.02 -6.86
CA TRP A 176 13.94 27.35 -7.44
C TRP A 176 15.22 28.16 -7.26
N ALA A 177 16.31 27.49 -6.89
CA ALA A 177 17.65 28.04 -6.88
C ALA A 177 18.43 27.51 -8.09
N GLU A 178 19.00 28.39 -8.90
CA GLU A 178 19.92 27.96 -9.97
C GLU A 178 21.32 27.74 -9.43
N ILE A 179 21.87 26.56 -9.72
CA ILE A 179 23.26 26.21 -9.42
C ILE A 179 23.88 25.64 -10.70
N GLY A 180 24.84 26.34 -11.29
CA GLY A 180 25.56 25.83 -12.48
C GLY A 180 24.71 25.68 -13.75
N GLY A 181 23.62 26.45 -13.90
CA GLY A 181 22.72 26.38 -15.07
C GLY A 181 21.65 25.30 -14.97
N GLU A 182 21.56 24.61 -13.84
CA GLU A 182 20.48 23.68 -13.51
C GLU A 182 19.62 24.28 -12.40
N ALA A 183 18.30 24.17 -12.53
CA ALA A 183 17.36 24.59 -11.49
C ALA A 183 17.27 23.50 -10.43
N PHE A 184 17.38 23.87 -9.15
CA PHE A 184 17.20 22.96 -8.01
C PHE A 184 16.05 23.45 -7.15
N ALA A 185 15.18 22.53 -6.74
CA ALA A 185 14.20 22.82 -5.71
C ALA A 185 14.92 22.87 -4.35
N PRO A 186 14.74 23.92 -3.54
CA PRO A 186 15.24 23.92 -2.18
C PRO A 186 14.40 22.94 -1.35
N GLY A 187 14.98 21.78 -1.06
CA GLY A 187 14.35 20.72 -0.27
C GLY A 187 15.37 19.69 0.17
#